data_AF-A0A1C5NSA0-F1
#
_entry.id   AF-A0A1C5NSA0-F1
#
_cell.length_a   1.000
_cell.length_b   1.000
_cell.length_c   1.000
_cell.angle_alpha   90.00
_cell.angle_beta   90.00
_cell.angle_gamma   90.00
#
_symmetry.space_group_name_H-M   'P 1'
#
loop_
_entity.id
_entity.type
_entity.pdbx_description
1 polymer ?
#
loop_
_entity_poly.entity_id
_entity_poly.type
_entity_poly.pdbx_seq_one_letter_code
_entity_poly.pdbx_strand_id
1 'polypeptide(L)'
;MTQRKPYNNLKITEEDMLDIFSANIHYLRKLPRWNLSQKTLARILHIPTKSYRKYELGGGFPPVFVVYHLAVYFGYTMEELLTEKLF
;
A
#
# COMPACT_ATOMS: atom_id res chain seq x y z
N MET A 1 -20.80 -15.77 -0.92
CA MET A 1 -20.04 -16.45 0.15
C MET A 1 -18.58 -16.44 -0.26
N THR A 2 -17.81 -15.45 0.20
CA THR A 2 -16.38 -15.36 -0.12
C THR A 2 -15.64 -16.33 0.78
N GLN A 3 -15.08 -17.39 0.21
CA GLN A 3 -14.24 -18.33 0.96
C GLN A 3 -13.01 -17.55 1.46
N ARG A 4 -12.88 -17.39 2.78
CA ARG A 4 -11.66 -16.86 3.38
C ARG A 4 -10.52 -17.83 3.05
N LYS A 5 -9.46 -17.35 2.37
CA LYS A 5 -8.22 -18.11 2.22
C LYS A 5 -7.77 -18.55 3.63
N PRO A 6 -7.29 -19.79 3.82
CA PRO A 6 -6.79 -20.21 5.13
C PRO A 6 -5.64 -19.27 5.55
N TYR A 7 -5.67 -18.77 6.79
CA TYR A 7 -4.62 -17.96 7.40
C TYR A 7 -3.33 -18.79 7.52
N ASN A 8 -2.60 -18.91 6.43
CA ASN A 8 -1.41 -19.73 6.32
C ASN A 8 -0.14 -18.88 6.56
N ASN A 9 -0.13 -18.09 7.64
CA ASN A 9 0.97 -17.16 7.91
C ASN A 9 1.43 -17.20 9.38
N LEU A 10 1.98 -18.34 9.78
CA LEU A 10 2.87 -18.36 10.94
C LEU A 10 4.22 -17.76 10.49
N LYS A 11 4.40 -16.46 10.79
CA LYS A 11 5.59 -15.59 10.67
C LYS A 11 5.63 -14.64 9.45
N ILE A 12 4.67 -13.73 9.36
CA ILE A 12 4.92 -12.45 8.66
C ILE A 12 5.44 -11.43 9.69
N THR A 13 6.55 -10.78 9.38
CA THR A 13 7.13 -9.73 10.22
C THR A 13 6.67 -8.34 9.76
N GLU A 14 6.92 -7.32 10.59
CA GLU A 14 6.66 -5.92 10.20
C GLU A 14 7.49 -5.50 8.98
N GLU A 15 8.72 -6.01 8.88
CA GLU A 15 9.62 -5.78 7.73
C GLU A 15 9.05 -6.39 6.45
N ASP A 16 8.58 -7.65 6.51
CA ASP A 16 7.92 -8.29 5.35
C ASP A 16 6.71 -7.49 4.87
N MET A 17 5.86 -7.03 5.80
CA MET A 17 4.70 -6.21 5.44
C MET A 17 5.12 -4.87 4.83
N LEU A 18 6.20 -4.27 5.31
CA LEU A 18 6.67 -2.96 4.84
C LEU A 18 7.23 -3.04 3.42
N ASP A 19 7.96 -4.11 3.12
CA ASP A 19 8.48 -4.40 1.79
C ASP A 19 7.32 -4.65 0.80
N ILE A 20 6.35 -5.48 1.18
CA ILE A 20 5.15 -5.72 0.36
C ILE A 20 4.38 -4.42 0.14
N PHE A 21 4.11 -3.68 1.21
CA PHE A 21 3.35 -2.44 1.16
C PHE A 21 3.99 -1.40 0.25
N SER A 22 5.29 -1.13 0.44
CA SER A 22 6.02 -0.10 -0.31
C SER A 22 6.09 -0.44 -1.81
N ALA A 23 6.35 -1.71 -2.15
CA ALA A 23 6.34 -2.20 -3.52
C ALA A 23 4.93 -2.11 -4.15
N ASN A 24 3.89 -2.53 -3.43
CA ASN A 24 2.51 -2.49 -3.90
C ASN A 24 2.07 -1.06 -4.23
N ILE A 25 2.26 -0.10 -3.33
CA ILE A 25 1.80 1.28 -3.57
C ILE A 25 2.57 1.95 -4.73
N HIS A 26 3.84 1.58 -4.93
CA HIS A 26 4.63 2.04 -6.06
C HIS A 26 4.09 1.48 -7.38
N TYR A 27 3.87 0.16 -7.43
CA TYR A 27 3.32 -0.54 -8.58
C TYR A 27 1.93 -0.01 -8.95
N LEU A 28 1.01 0.03 -7.99
CA LEU A 28 -0.37 0.47 -8.20
C LEU A 28 -0.44 1.91 -8.71
N ARG A 29 0.39 2.81 -8.18
CA ARG A 29 0.46 4.20 -8.64
C ARG A 29 0.88 4.30 -10.12
N LYS A 30 1.75 3.38 -10.58
CA LYS A 30 2.34 3.36 -11.92
C LYS A 30 1.49 2.63 -12.96
N LEU A 31 0.50 1.84 -12.55
CA LEU A 31 -0.41 1.15 -13.47
C LEU A 31 -1.11 2.13 -14.43
N PRO A 32 -1.36 1.74 -15.70
CA PRO A 32 -1.94 2.63 -16.71
C PRO A 32 -3.28 3.26 -16.31
N ARG A 33 -4.09 2.55 -15.52
CA ARG A 33 -5.39 3.04 -15.00
C ARG A 33 -5.25 4.29 -14.12
N TRP A 34 -4.16 4.41 -13.35
CA TRP A 34 -3.95 5.52 -12.43
C TRP A 34 -2.86 6.48 -12.94
N ASN A 35 -1.70 5.94 -13.29
CA ASN A 35 -0.54 6.66 -13.82
C ASN A 35 -0.27 8.01 -13.10
N LEU A 36 -0.17 7.97 -11.77
CA LEU A 36 -0.09 9.19 -10.96
C LEU A 36 1.37 9.54 -10.64
N SER A 37 1.65 10.84 -10.56
CA SER A 37 2.87 11.30 -9.90
C SER A 37 2.77 11.11 -8.38
N GLN A 38 3.91 10.96 -7.69
CA GLN A 38 3.95 10.93 -6.22
C GLN A 38 3.28 12.18 -5.61
N LYS A 39 3.47 13.35 -6.23
CA LYS A 39 2.86 14.61 -5.81
C LYS A 39 1.34 14.60 -5.94
N THR A 40 0.81 14.01 -7.00
CA THR A 40 -0.63 13.89 -7.23
C THR A 40 -1.27 12.99 -6.17
N LEU A 41 -0.70 11.81 -5.94
CA LEU A 41 -1.26 10.89 -4.96
C LEU A 41 -1.13 11.42 -3.51
N ALA A 42 -0.02 12.08 -3.18
CA ALA A 42 0.12 12.74 -1.87
C ALA A 42 -0.97 13.80 -1.63
N ARG A 43 -1.36 14.56 -2.67
CA ARG A 43 -2.46 15.53 -2.58
C ARG A 43 -3.82 14.86 -2.36
N ILE A 44 -4.09 13.75 -3.04
CA ILE A 44 -5.33 12.96 -2.86
C ILE A 44 -5.42 12.44 -1.40
N LEU A 45 -4.28 12.03 -0.84
CA LEU A 45 -4.19 11.52 0.53
C LEU A 45 -4.09 12.63 1.59
N HIS A 46 -4.06 13.91 1.20
CA HIS A 46 -3.87 15.05 2.08
C HIS A 46 -2.61 14.96 2.97
N ILE A 47 -1.51 14.42 2.43
CA ILE A 47 -0.22 14.29 3.12
C ILE A 47 0.92 15.03 2.39
N PRO A 48 2.02 15.36 3.08
CA PRO A 48 3.20 15.89 2.40
C PRO A 48 3.78 14.91 1.37
N THR A 49 4.16 15.42 0.20
CA THR A 49 4.82 14.61 -0.86
C THR A 49 6.07 13.88 -0.34
N LYS A 50 6.83 14.51 0.57
CA LYS A 50 8.01 13.91 1.21
C LYS A 50 7.64 12.66 2.03
N SER A 51 6.51 12.70 2.73
CA SER A 51 6.01 11.55 3.50
C SER A 51 5.62 10.42 2.56
N TYR A 52 4.84 10.70 1.51
CA TYR A 52 4.47 9.69 0.51
C TYR A 52 5.70 9.04 -0.13
N ARG A 53 6.69 9.86 -0.54
CA ARG A 53 7.95 9.35 -1.10
C ARG A 53 8.69 8.44 -0.11
N LYS A 54 8.69 8.77 1.19
CA LYS A 54 9.31 7.92 2.23
C LYS A 54 8.63 6.55 2.30
N TYR A 55 7.31 6.49 2.17
CA TYR A 55 6.54 5.25 2.22
C TYR A 55 6.82 4.35 1.01
N GLU A 56 6.88 4.92 -0.20
CA GLU A 56 7.25 4.15 -1.39
C GLU A 56 8.68 3.60 -1.37
N LEU A 57 9.56 4.21 -0.59
CA LEU A 57 10.96 3.78 -0.44
C LEU A 57 11.16 2.82 0.73
N GLY A 58 10.09 2.33 1.36
CA GLY A 58 10.19 1.45 2.52
C GLY A 58 10.75 2.14 3.77
N GLY A 59 10.70 3.47 3.86
CA GLY A 59 11.23 4.22 5.00
C GLY A 59 10.41 4.10 6.30
N GLY A 60 9.41 3.22 6.34
CA GLY A 60 8.50 3.00 7.46
C GLY A 60 7.03 3.13 7.05
N PHE A 61 6.15 2.57 7.86
CA PHE A 61 4.70 2.64 7.61
C PHE A 61 4.16 4.06 7.75
N PRO A 62 3.15 4.42 6.94
CA PRO A 62 2.35 5.59 7.20
C PRO A 62 1.37 5.31 8.35
N PRO A 63 0.71 6.35 8.90
CA PRO A 63 -0.40 6.15 9.82
C PRO A 63 -1.48 5.25 9.21
N VAL A 64 -2.17 4.48 10.05
CA VAL A 64 -3.20 3.51 9.64
C VAL A 64 -4.26 4.11 8.70
N PHE A 65 -4.65 5.37 8.91
CA PHE A 65 -5.64 6.05 8.05
C PHE A 65 -5.15 6.22 6.61
N VAL A 66 -3.84 6.44 6.40
CA VAL A 66 -3.26 6.56 5.06
C VAL A 66 -3.24 5.20 4.36
N VAL A 67 -2.91 4.13 5.09
CA VAL A 67 -2.98 2.75 4.57
C VAL A 67 -4.41 2.43 4.13
N TYR A 68 -5.39 2.77 4.96
CA TYR A 68 -6.81 2.60 4.63
C TYR A 68 -7.20 3.37 3.36
N HIS A 69 -6.84 4.66 3.26
CA HIS A 69 -7.16 5.47 2.08
C HIS A 69 -6.49 4.96 0.81
N LEU A 70 -5.25 4.45 0.89
CA LEU A 70 -4.57 3.83 -0.23
C LEU A 70 -5.29 2.55 -0.69
N ALA A 71 -5.66 1.69 0.25
CA ALA A 71 -6.40 0.47 -0.04
C ALA A 71 -7.73 0.79 -0.74
N VAL A 72 -8.52 1.71 -0.18
CA VAL A 72 -9.79 2.16 -0.78
C VAL A 72 -9.59 2.80 -2.16
N TYR A 73 -8.59 3.67 -2.32
CA TYR A 73 -8.33 4.38 -3.57
C TYR A 73 -7.96 3.42 -4.71
N PHE A 74 -7.20 2.37 -4.40
CA PHE A 74 -6.78 1.37 -5.38
C PHE A 74 -7.75 0.18 -5.51
N GLY A 75 -8.76 0.08 -4.65
CA GLY A 75 -9.79 -0.97 -4.70
C GLY A 75 -9.37 -2.29 -4.05
N TYR A 76 -8.51 -2.24 -3.04
CA TYR A 76 -8.05 -3.40 -2.27
C TYR A 76 -8.47 -3.28 -0.80
N THR A 77 -8.44 -4.41 -0.09
CA THR A 77 -8.45 -4.41 1.38
C THR A 77 -7.06 -4.02 1.93
N MET A 78 -7.02 -3.59 3.20
CA MET A 78 -5.73 -3.34 3.86
C MET A 78 -4.91 -4.62 3.99
N GLU A 79 -5.55 -5.76 4.22
CA GLU A 79 -4.87 -7.06 4.32
C GLU A 79 -4.17 -7.42 3.01
N GLU A 80 -4.88 -7.33 1.87
CA GLU A 80 -4.28 -7.56 0.55
C GLU A 80 -3.12 -6.60 0.30
N LEU A 81 -3.31 -5.30 0.59
CA LEU A 81 -2.29 -4.29 0.35
C LEU A 81 -1.00 -4.52 1.19
N LEU A 82 -1.14 -5.11 2.38
CA LEU A 82 -0.05 -5.34 3.33
C LEU A 82 0.58 -6.74 3.24
N THR A 83 -0.11 -7.73 2.68
CA THR A 83 0.30 -9.14 2.77
C THR A 83 0.35 -9.88 1.44
N GLU A 84 -0.26 -9.34 0.37
CA GLU A 84 -0.22 -9.95 -0.95
C GLU A 84 0.70 -9.16 -1.89
N LYS A 85 1.51 -9.86 -2.71
CA LYS A 85 2.35 -9.22 -3.73
C LYS A 85 1.49 -8.92 -4.95
N LEU A 86 1.17 -7.65 -5.17
CA LEU A 86 0.31 -7.18 -6.26
C LEU A 86 1.09 -6.82 -7.54
N PHE A 87 2.42 -6.76 -7.45
CA PHE A 87 3.35 -6.35 -8.50
C PHE A 87 3.90 -7.52 -9.33
#